data_AF-A0A849V8I3-F1
#
_entry.id   AF-A0A849V8I3-F1
#
_cell.length_a   1.000
_cell.length_b   1.000
_cell.length_c   1.000
_cell.angle_alpha   90.00
_cell.angle_beta   90.00
_cell.angle_gamma   90.00
#
_symmetry.space_group_name_H-M   'P 1'
#
loop_
_entity.id
_entity.type
_entity.pdbx_description
1 polymer ?
#
loop_
_entity_poly.entity_id
_entity_poly.type
_entity_poly.pdbx_seq_one_letter_code
_entity_poly.pdbx_strand_id
1 'polypeptide(L)'
;METNIATLVSEQQQAEILKQQQTQTFRHNINKKVADSDSLLGTTSDTTHILLNELSGFINKLSTAQSLAEMRASTESLKAAIGGIEQQVTEGSLQFPYQVKGQAQVMDEISQRANGVSQVLKGE
;
A
#
# COMPACT_ATOMS: atom_id res chain seq x y z
N MET A 1 -37.07 -34.91 4.68
CA MET A 1 -36.27 -34.35 3.57
C MET A 1 -34.81 -34.53 3.96
N GLU A 2 -34.17 -35.57 3.43
CA GLU A 2 -32.73 -35.75 3.61
C GLU A 2 -32.02 -34.88 2.58
N THR A 3 -31.32 -33.86 3.05
CA THR A 3 -30.46 -33.05 2.20
C THR A 3 -29.32 -33.92 1.71
N ASN A 4 -29.25 -34.15 0.41
CA ASN A 4 -28.24 -35.00 -0.20
C ASN A 4 -26.87 -34.31 -0.13
N ILE A 5 -25.92 -34.95 0.55
CA ILE A 5 -24.56 -34.45 0.80
C ILE A 5 -23.84 -34.10 -0.52
N ALA A 6 -24.12 -34.85 -1.60
CA ALA A 6 -23.54 -34.56 -2.92
C ALA A 6 -24.02 -33.22 -3.48
N THR A 7 -25.27 -32.84 -3.22
CA THR A 7 -25.85 -31.57 -3.66
C THR A 7 -25.24 -30.40 -2.90
N LEU A 8 -25.09 -30.52 -1.58
CA LEU A 8 -24.41 -29.53 -0.73
C LEU A 8 -22.94 -29.29 -1.13
N VAL A 9 -22.21 -30.37 -1.44
CA VAL A 9 -20.80 -30.27 -1.89
C VAL A 9 -20.71 -29.59 -3.25
N SER A 10 -21.63 -29.87 -4.17
CA SER A 10 -21.67 -29.21 -5.48
C SER A 10 -21.97 -27.71 -5.37
N GLU A 11 -22.91 -27.33 -4.50
CA GLU A 11 -23.28 -25.94 -4.25
C GLU A 11 -22.13 -25.13 -3.63
N GLN A 12 -21.39 -25.73 -2.68
CA GLN A 12 -20.19 -25.13 -2.09
C GLN A 12 -19.08 -24.93 -3.13
N GLN A 13 -18.81 -25.93 -3.97
CA GLN A 13 -17.82 -25.80 -5.05
C GLN A 13 -18.20 -24.72 -6.05
N GLN A 14 -19.49 -24.61 -6.38
CA GLN A 14 -19.99 -23.62 -7.33
C GLN A 14 -19.89 -22.19 -6.76
N ALA A 15 -20.16 -22.02 -5.46
CA ALA A 15 -19.95 -20.76 -4.75
C ALA A 15 -18.46 -20.36 -4.69
N GLU A 16 -17.56 -21.31 -4.45
CA GLU A 16 -16.11 -21.08 -4.44
C GLU A 16 -15.60 -20.62 -5.82
N ILE A 17 -16.05 -21.28 -6.89
CA ILE A 17 -15.70 -20.92 -8.28
C ILE A 17 -16.21 -19.53 -8.62
N LEU A 18 -17.45 -19.20 -8.26
CA LEU A 18 -18.03 -17.86 -8.46
C LEU A 18 -17.23 -16.77 -7.73
N LYS A 19 -16.84 -17.03 -6.48
CA LYS A 19 -16.01 -16.10 -5.68
C LYS A 19 -14.62 -15.90 -6.30
N GLN A 20 -14.00 -16.97 -6.79
CA GLN A 20 -12.73 -16.89 -7.49
C GLN A 20 -12.85 -16.10 -8.81
N GLN A 21 -13.88 -16.35 -9.60
CA GLN A 21 -14.15 -15.61 -10.83
C GLN A 21 -14.38 -14.12 -10.56
N GLN A 22 -15.19 -13.78 -9.56
CA GLN A 22 -15.41 -12.39 -9.15
C GLN A 22 -14.10 -11.70 -8.74
N THR A 23 -13.26 -12.39 -7.97
CA THR A 23 -11.94 -11.87 -7.56
C THR A 23 -11.03 -11.64 -8.76
N GLN A 24 -11.03 -12.57 -9.73
CA GLN A 24 -10.23 -12.45 -10.95
C GLN A 24 -10.72 -11.30 -11.84
N THR A 25 -12.03 -11.16 -12.05
CA THR A 25 -12.62 -10.06 -12.79
C THR A 25 -12.33 -8.71 -12.13
N PHE A 26 -12.40 -8.64 -10.80
CA PHE A 26 -12.05 -7.44 -10.04
C PHE A 26 -10.58 -7.04 -10.22
N ARG A 27 -9.65 -7.99 -10.06
CA ARG A 27 -8.21 -7.76 -10.30
C ARG A 27 -7.91 -7.36 -11.74
N HIS A 28 -8.56 -7.99 -12.71
CA HIS A 28 -8.43 -7.65 -14.12
C HIS A 28 -8.88 -6.21 -14.40
N ASN A 29 -10.01 -5.79 -13.81
CA ASN A 29 -10.51 -4.42 -13.95
C ASN A 29 -9.61 -3.38 -13.28
N ILE A 30 -8.98 -3.71 -12.14
CA ILE A 30 -7.98 -2.84 -11.49
C ILE A 30 -6.77 -2.66 -12.43
N ASN A 31 -6.16 -3.77 -12.87
CA ASN A 31 -4.98 -3.74 -13.75
C ASN A 31 -5.24 -2.95 -15.03
N LYS A 32 -6.42 -3.10 -15.64
CA LYS A 32 -6.74 -2.44 -16.91
C LYS A 32 -7.00 -0.93 -16.76
N LYS A 33 -7.48 -0.48 -15.59
CA LYS A 33 -7.99 0.89 -15.43
C LYS A 33 -7.06 1.83 -14.68
N VAL A 34 -6.34 1.34 -13.68
CA VAL A 34 -5.63 2.19 -12.71
C VAL A 34 -4.31 1.59 -12.19
N ALA A 35 -3.93 0.40 -12.66
CA ALA A 35 -2.91 -0.41 -12.01
C ALA A 35 -2.10 -1.27 -13.00
N ASP A 36 -1.83 -0.78 -14.20
CA ASP A 36 -0.84 -1.46 -15.04
C ASP A 36 0.50 -1.45 -14.31
N SER A 37 1.18 -2.61 -14.28
CA SER A 37 2.35 -2.82 -13.42
C SER A 37 3.47 -1.82 -13.67
N ASP A 38 3.66 -1.41 -14.93
CA ASP A 38 4.72 -0.49 -15.33
C ASP A 38 4.42 0.93 -14.83
N SER A 39 3.18 1.43 -14.99
CA SER A 39 2.81 2.75 -14.45
C SER A 39 2.74 2.77 -12.93
N LEU A 40 2.36 1.66 -12.28
CA LEU A 40 2.44 1.54 -10.82
C LEU A 40 3.88 1.60 -10.33
N LEU A 41 4.79 0.90 -11.01
CA LEU A 41 6.21 0.93 -10.69
C LEU A 41 6.78 2.34 -10.91
N GLY A 42 6.43 2.99 -12.03
CA GLY A 42 6.82 4.37 -12.32
C GLY A 42 6.34 5.34 -11.24
N THR A 43 5.05 5.29 -10.90
CA THR A 43 4.45 6.13 -9.84
C THR A 43 5.09 5.88 -8.47
N THR A 44 5.37 4.62 -8.15
CA THR A 44 6.06 4.23 -6.90
C THR A 44 7.48 4.77 -6.87
N SER A 45 8.19 4.67 -7.99
CA SER A 45 9.56 5.17 -8.16
C SER A 45 9.61 6.69 -8.00
N ASP A 46 8.74 7.43 -8.69
CA ASP A 46 8.66 8.89 -8.60
C ASP A 46 8.33 9.35 -7.18
N THR A 47 7.35 8.70 -6.52
CA THR A 47 7.01 8.98 -5.12
C THR A 47 8.21 8.75 -4.21
N THR A 48 8.95 7.66 -4.42
CA THR A 48 10.15 7.33 -3.63
C THR A 48 11.26 8.36 -3.85
N HIS A 49 11.47 8.83 -5.08
CA HIS A 49 12.46 9.86 -5.39
C HIS A 49 12.12 11.20 -4.73
N ILE A 50 10.85 11.62 -4.76
CA ILE A 50 10.38 12.83 -4.06
C ILE A 50 10.65 12.70 -2.56
N LEU A 51 10.25 11.58 -1.95
CA LEU A 51 10.47 11.34 -0.52
C LEU A 51 11.97 11.33 -0.16
N LEU A 52 12.81 10.66 -0.97
CA LEU A 52 14.24 10.59 -0.75
C LEU A 52 14.89 11.98 -0.79
N ASN A 53 14.55 12.80 -1.79
CA ASN A 53 15.08 14.16 -1.93
C ASN A 53 14.69 15.04 -0.73
N GLU A 54 13.40 15.07 -0.40
CA GLU A 54 12.89 15.93 0.68
C GLU A 54 13.34 15.47 2.07
N LEU A 55 13.40 14.15 2.32
CA LEU A 55 13.89 13.61 3.57
C LEU A 55 15.39 13.88 3.77
N SER A 56 16.18 13.75 2.70
CA SER A 56 17.60 14.11 2.72
C SER A 56 17.79 15.59 3.06
N GLY A 57 17.02 16.48 2.41
CA GLY A 57 17.01 17.91 2.71
C GLY A 57 16.61 18.22 4.15
N PHE A 58 15.59 17.54 4.68
CA PHE A 58 15.17 17.65 6.08
C PHE A 58 16.29 17.26 7.04
N ILE A 59 16.91 16.09 6.86
CA ILE A 59 18.00 15.58 7.73
C ILE A 59 19.19 16.54 7.71
N ASN A 60 19.59 17.04 6.54
CA ASN A 60 20.69 17.98 6.42
C ASN A 60 20.42 19.27 7.21
N LYS A 61 19.26 19.89 7.02
CA LYS A 61 18.87 21.10 7.76
C LYS A 61 18.74 20.86 9.26
N LEU A 62 18.19 19.71 9.66
CA LEU A 62 18.03 19.33 11.06
C LEU A 62 19.38 19.15 11.77
N SER A 63 20.35 18.50 11.11
CA SER A 63 21.67 18.24 11.69
C SER A 63 22.48 19.50 11.99
N THR A 64 22.18 20.61 11.30
CA THR A 64 22.84 21.91 11.48
C THR A 64 22.01 22.90 12.30
N ALA A 65 20.77 22.56 12.67
CA ALA A 65 19.88 23.47 13.37
C ALA A 65 20.39 23.75 14.79
N GLN A 66 20.54 25.04 15.12
CA GLN A 66 21.03 25.51 16.43
C GLN A 66 19.89 26.02 17.32
N SER A 67 18.67 26.05 16.80
CA SER A 67 17.50 26.56 17.50
C SER A 67 16.24 25.78 17.17
N LEU A 68 15.26 25.87 18.07
CA LEU A 68 13.91 25.31 17.83
C LEU A 68 13.23 25.95 16.61
N ALA A 69 13.55 27.22 16.30
CA ALA A 69 13.04 27.90 15.12
C ALA A 69 13.62 27.29 13.83
N GLU A 70 14.93 27.06 13.77
CA GLU A 70 15.59 26.38 12.64
C GLU A 70 15.14 24.93 12.50
N MET A 71 14.94 24.23 13.62
CA MET A 71 14.37 22.88 13.63
C MET A 71 12.97 22.88 12.97
N ARG A 72 12.10 23.85 13.29
CA ARG A 72 10.78 23.95 12.64
C ARG A 72 10.91 24.27 11.16
N ALA A 73 11.77 25.22 10.80
CA ALA A 73 12.00 25.59 9.40
C ALA A 73 12.52 24.42 8.55
N SER A 74 13.27 23.48 9.15
CA SER A 74 13.75 22.28 8.45
C SER A 74 12.60 21.43 7.87
N THR A 75 11.41 21.48 8.48
CA THR A 75 10.24 20.69 8.06
C THR A 75 9.50 21.26 6.85
N GLU A 76 9.75 22.52 6.48
CA GLU A 76 8.92 23.26 5.53
C GLU A 76 8.89 22.66 4.13
N SER A 77 10.04 22.22 3.60
CA SER A 77 10.10 21.69 2.22
C SER A 77 9.37 20.34 2.11
N LEU A 78 9.59 19.44 3.08
CA LEU A 78 8.87 18.17 3.15
C LEU A 78 7.37 18.40 3.36
N LYS A 79 6.98 19.34 4.22
CA LYS A 79 5.57 19.70 4.41
C LYS A 79 4.95 20.27 3.14
N ALA A 80 5.66 21.09 2.38
CA ALA A 80 5.18 21.63 1.11
C ALA A 80 5.03 20.55 0.03
N ALA A 81 5.97 19.60 -0.01
CA ALA A 81 5.97 18.53 -1.02
C ALA A 81 4.87 17.49 -0.80
N ILE A 82 4.63 17.07 0.45
CA ILE A 82 3.74 15.93 0.75
C ILE A 82 2.71 16.19 1.86
N GLY A 83 2.78 17.31 2.57
CA GLY A 83 1.94 17.56 3.75
C GLY A 83 0.44 17.63 3.45
N GLY A 84 0.05 18.02 2.23
CA GLY A 84 -1.35 18.04 1.80
C GLY A 84 -2.04 16.67 1.77
N ILE A 85 -1.25 15.58 1.68
CA ILE A 85 -1.78 14.21 1.64
C ILE A 85 -2.55 13.88 2.93
N GLU A 86 -2.05 14.29 4.09
CA GLU A 86 -2.71 14.05 5.38
C GLU A 86 -4.09 14.70 5.43
N GLN A 87 -4.19 15.95 4.97
CA GLN A 87 -5.44 16.68 4.91
C GLN A 87 -6.43 16.01 3.95
N GLN A 88 -5.96 15.61 2.76
CA GLN A 88 -6.80 14.91 1.78
C GLN A 88 -7.36 13.59 2.31
N VAL A 89 -6.56 12.84 3.09
CA VAL A 89 -7.02 11.62 3.75
C VAL A 89 -8.05 11.92 4.84
N THR A 90 -7.78 12.93 5.66
CA THR A 90 -8.67 13.32 6.78
C THR A 90 -10.03 13.81 6.27
N GLU A 91 -10.02 14.56 5.16
CA GLU A 91 -11.23 15.09 4.52
C GLU A 91 -11.94 14.06 3.63
N GLY A 92 -11.37 12.86 3.46
CA GLY A 92 -11.94 11.78 2.65
C GLY A 92 -11.85 11.99 1.13
N SER A 93 -11.09 12.99 0.67
CA SER A 93 -10.84 13.23 -0.76
C SER A 93 -9.77 12.30 -1.33
N LEU A 94 -8.95 11.68 -0.48
CA LEU A 94 -8.00 10.62 -0.82
C LEU A 94 -8.21 9.43 0.12
N GLN A 95 -8.33 8.23 -0.44
CA GLN A 95 -8.32 7.00 0.34
C GLN A 95 -7.23 6.07 -0.20
N PHE A 96 -6.31 5.67 0.66
CA PHE A 96 -5.28 4.71 0.31
C PHE A 96 -5.81 3.28 0.35
N PRO A 97 -5.34 2.38 -0.53
CA PRO A 97 -5.77 0.98 -0.54
C PRO A 97 -5.60 0.26 0.81
N TYR A 98 -4.58 0.61 1.61
CA TYR A 98 -4.39 -0.01 2.93
C TYR A 98 -5.53 0.33 3.91
N GLN A 99 -6.20 1.47 3.74
CA GLN A 99 -7.33 1.86 4.59
C GLN A 99 -8.56 1.00 4.30
N VAL A 100 -8.68 0.48 3.07
CA VAL A 100 -9.73 -0.49 2.69
C VAL A 100 -9.37 -1.90 3.17
N LYS A 101 -8.10 -2.30 3.02
CA LYS A 101 -7.62 -3.62 3.47
C LYS A 101 -7.56 -3.75 5.00
N GLY A 102 -7.35 -2.65 5.71
CA GLY A 102 -7.03 -2.64 7.14
C GLY A 102 -5.52 -2.65 7.38
N GLN A 103 -5.05 -1.74 8.24
CA GLN A 103 -3.63 -1.56 8.51
C GLN A 103 -2.97 -2.83 9.06
N ALA A 104 -3.62 -3.54 9.99
CA ALA A 104 -3.08 -4.77 10.56
C ALA A 104 -2.81 -5.85 9.49
N GLN A 105 -3.76 -6.04 8.56
CA GLN A 105 -3.59 -6.98 7.46
C GLN A 105 -2.41 -6.59 6.56
N VAL A 106 -2.30 -5.31 6.20
CA VAL A 106 -1.20 -4.84 5.35
C VAL A 106 0.17 -4.97 6.04
N MET A 107 0.24 -4.72 7.35
CA MET A 107 1.48 -4.92 8.11
C MET A 107 1.90 -6.39 8.16
N ASP A 108 0.95 -7.31 8.30
CA ASP A 108 1.21 -8.75 8.21
C ASP A 108 1.68 -9.16 6.81
N GLU A 109 1.02 -8.69 5.74
CA GLU A 109 1.45 -8.89 4.35
C GLU A 109 2.91 -8.41 4.12
N ILE A 110 3.26 -7.24 4.66
CA ILE A 110 4.63 -6.67 4.59
C ILE A 110 5.62 -7.57 5.33
N SER A 111 5.32 -7.97 6.56
CA SER A 111 6.19 -8.82 7.37
C SER A 111 6.40 -10.19 6.75
N GLN A 112 5.34 -10.84 6.28
CA GLN A 112 5.44 -12.13 5.60
C GLN A 112 6.31 -12.05 4.34
N ARG A 113 6.12 -11.00 3.53
CA ARG A 113 6.94 -10.78 2.33
C ARG A 113 8.40 -10.54 2.69
N ALA A 114 8.69 -9.68 3.67
CA ALA A 114 10.05 -9.38 4.10
C ALA A 114 10.76 -10.63 4.63
N ASN A 115 10.07 -11.45 5.42
CA ASN A 115 10.59 -12.70 5.94
C ASN A 115 10.82 -13.73 4.83
N GLY A 116 9.87 -13.90 3.91
CA GLY A 116 10.01 -14.81 2.78
C GLY A 116 11.18 -14.42 1.87
N VAL A 117 11.35 -13.13 1.57
CA VAL A 117 12.53 -12.64 0.82
C VAL A 117 13.81 -12.91 1.61
N SER A 118 13.81 -12.68 2.93
CA SER A 118 14.98 -12.93 3.78
C SER A 118 15.37 -14.41 3.83
N GLN A 119 14.40 -15.33 3.86
CA GLN A 119 14.63 -16.78 3.79
C GLN A 119 15.30 -17.17 2.47
N VAL A 120 14.76 -16.70 1.36
CA VAL A 120 15.35 -16.92 0.03
C VAL A 120 16.78 -16.38 -0.04
N LEU A 121 17.05 -15.18 0.49
CA LEU A 121 18.40 -14.61 0.53
C LEU A 121 19.37 -15.40 1.43
N LYS A 122 18.86 -16.06 2.47
CA LYS A 122 19.64 -16.95 3.35
C LYS A 122 19.82 -18.36 2.77
N GLY A 123 19.10 -18.69 1.69
CA GLY A 123 19.08 -20.04 1.12
C GLY A 123 18.23 -21.04 1.90
N GLU A 124 17.23 -20.56 2.64
CA GLU A 124 16.22 -21.34 3.37
C GLU A 124 14.93 -21.51 2.55
#